data_AF-A0A843E9B4-F1
#
_entry.id   AF-A0A843E9B4-F1
#
_cell.length_a   1.000
_cell.length_b   1.000
_cell.length_c   1.000
_cell.angle_alpha   90.00
_cell.angle_beta   90.00
_cell.angle_gamma   90.00
#
_symmetry.space_group_name_H-M   'P 1'
#
loop_
_entity.id
_entity.type
_entity.pdbx_description
1 polymer ?
#
loop_
_entity_poly.entity_id
_entity_poly.type
_entity_poly.pdbx_seq_one_letter_code
_entity_poly.pdbx_strand_id
1 'polypeptide(L)'
;MAKNKSKKGNKGDKKSKTPKIERNWEELGLMMGLEIHQQLNTKHKLFCPCSTELTDDEFDDGIIRNLRPTQSELGQIDRAALQESLRDMTFKYESFNDHTCLVETDDEPPHALNREALDICITIASLLNMKMVDEFHTMRKQVIDGSNTGGFQRTGLAATDGYLDTPYGRVAIESLGLEEDAARRIDSDDEFTEFRLDRLGIPLAEITTDPSMHHPEQIKEVAYMIGQVLRSTNVKRGIGTIRQDVNISITRGARVEIKGVQDLDLMPEIVEREVQRQLALADIKDELIKRNASVEDTIYDLDEVFKDTSSKILSSAACIKGIILRGFDGLIGKEIQPGRRFGTELSSYAKKMGVSGLFHTDELPAYGIQEDEVNAMKEFLKIGPQDAIIIVAHDED
;
A
#
# COMPACT_ATOMS: atom_id res chain seq x y z
N MET A 1 58.29 -14.90 -32.05
CA MET A 1 57.81 -14.04 -30.95
C MET A 1 56.30 -13.87 -31.05
N ALA A 2 55.67 -13.85 -29.88
CA ALA A 2 54.27 -14.02 -29.52
C ALA A 2 53.14 -13.50 -30.45
N LYS A 3 52.07 -14.31 -30.45
CA LYS A 3 50.68 -14.06 -30.84
C LYS A 3 50.07 -12.86 -30.08
N ASN A 4 49.12 -12.16 -30.69
CA ASN A 4 47.91 -11.76 -29.95
C ASN A 4 46.71 -11.54 -30.90
N LYS A 5 45.85 -12.57 -31.00
CA LYS A 5 44.46 -12.46 -31.47
C LYS A 5 43.61 -12.13 -30.24
N SER A 6 42.99 -10.96 -30.20
CA SER A 6 42.02 -10.63 -29.15
C SER A 6 40.72 -11.42 -29.39
N LYS A 7 40.41 -12.33 -28.47
CA LYS A 7 39.10 -12.97 -28.36
C LYS A 7 38.12 -11.94 -27.80
N LYS A 8 37.12 -11.53 -28.58
CA LYS A 8 35.92 -10.88 -28.03
C LYS A 8 35.15 -11.95 -27.24
N GLY A 9 35.15 -11.79 -25.92
CA GLY A 9 34.38 -12.63 -25.00
C GLY A 9 32.90 -12.37 -25.16
N ASN A 10 32.16 -13.43 -25.45
CA ASN A 10 30.70 -13.46 -25.43
C ASN A 10 30.27 -13.41 -23.94
N LYS A 11 29.91 -12.23 -23.43
CA LYS A 11 29.25 -12.11 -22.12
C LYS A 11 27.79 -12.52 -22.31
N GLY A 12 27.53 -13.82 -22.15
CA GLY A 12 26.16 -14.30 -21.97
C GLY A 12 25.61 -13.73 -20.68
N ASP A 13 24.47 -13.04 -20.77
CA ASP A 13 23.63 -12.70 -19.63
C ASP A 13 23.27 -13.98 -18.88
N LYS A 14 23.91 -14.19 -17.73
CA LYS A 14 23.44 -15.15 -16.74
C LYS A 14 22.21 -14.53 -16.08
N LYS A 15 21.05 -14.67 -16.72
CA LYS A 15 19.77 -14.59 -16.01
C LYS A 15 19.83 -15.63 -14.89
N SER A 16 19.94 -15.13 -13.67
CA SER A 16 19.71 -15.88 -12.44
C SER A 16 18.30 -16.45 -12.50
N LYS A 17 18.17 -17.69 -12.99
CA LYS A 17 16.93 -18.45 -12.89
C LYS A 17 16.83 -18.93 -11.45
N THR A 18 16.18 -18.14 -10.60
CA THR A 18 15.62 -18.64 -9.35
C THR A 18 14.75 -19.84 -9.73
N PRO A 19 14.93 -21.03 -9.11
CA PRO A 19 14.12 -22.19 -9.45
C PRO A 19 12.66 -21.84 -9.18
N LYS A 20 11.82 -21.86 -10.23
CA LYS A 20 10.35 -21.80 -10.08
C LYS A 20 9.95 -23.00 -9.23
N ILE A 21 9.60 -22.74 -7.97
CA ILE A 21 9.02 -23.77 -7.10
C ILE A 21 7.65 -24.05 -7.72
N GLU A 22 7.51 -25.21 -8.34
CA GLU A 22 6.24 -25.67 -8.89
C GLU A 22 5.31 -25.93 -7.70
N ARG A 23 4.53 -24.91 -7.32
CA ARG A 23 3.56 -24.98 -6.22
C ARG A 23 2.19 -25.32 -6.79
N ASN A 24 1.47 -26.20 -6.11
CA ASN A 24 0.06 -26.40 -6.39
C ASN A 24 -0.74 -25.23 -5.79
N TRP A 25 -1.06 -24.22 -6.62
CA TRP A 25 -1.78 -23.02 -6.20
C TRP A 25 -3.18 -23.31 -5.67
N GLU A 26 -3.82 -24.35 -6.19
CA GLU A 26 -5.16 -24.78 -5.80
C GLU A 26 -5.16 -25.37 -4.38
N GLU A 27 -4.19 -26.22 -4.05
CA GLU A 27 -4.03 -26.76 -2.68
C GLU A 27 -3.74 -25.68 -1.64
N LEU A 28 -3.05 -24.62 -2.04
CA LEU A 28 -2.82 -23.45 -1.18
C LEU A 28 -4.09 -22.59 -0.99
N GLY A 29 -5.12 -22.81 -1.82
CA GLY A 29 -6.31 -21.97 -1.90
C GLY A 29 -5.97 -20.54 -2.28
N LEU A 30 -5.05 -20.36 -3.24
CA LEU A 30 -4.69 -19.04 -3.74
C LEU A 30 -5.93 -18.37 -4.35
N MET A 31 -6.27 -17.20 -3.85
CA MET A 31 -7.32 -16.34 -4.40
C MET A 31 -6.73 -14.96 -4.63
N MET A 32 -6.97 -14.40 -5.81
CA MET A 32 -6.47 -13.09 -6.19
C MET A 32 -7.56 -12.26 -6.86
N GLY A 33 -7.51 -10.95 -6.62
CA GLY A 33 -8.33 -9.95 -7.27
C GLY A 33 -7.47 -8.77 -7.74
N LEU A 34 -7.98 -8.02 -8.70
CA LEU A 34 -7.31 -6.87 -9.27
C LEU A 34 -8.25 -5.66 -9.21
N GLU A 35 -7.68 -4.53 -8.80
CA GLU A 35 -8.35 -3.23 -8.80
C GLU A 35 -7.51 -2.28 -9.65
N ILE A 36 -8.12 -1.68 -10.68
CA ILE A 36 -7.45 -0.78 -11.61
C ILE A 36 -8.15 0.56 -11.62
N HIS A 37 -7.42 1.62 -11.31
CA HIS A 37 -7.86 3.00 -11.52
C HIS A 37 -7.20 3.59 -12.76
N GLN A 38 -7.98 4.16 -13.66
CA GLN A 38 -7.49 4.76 -14.90
C GLN A 38 -8.08 6.16 -15.09
N GLN A 39 -7.22 7.17 -15.22
CA GLN A 39 -7.65 8.52 -15.55
C GLN A 39 -8.18 8.58 -16.99
N LEU A 40 -9.34 9.21 -17.17
CA LEU A 40 -9.94 9.45 -18.47
C LEU A 40 -9.40 10.76 -19.07
N ASN A 41 -9.23 10.80 -20.40
CA ASN A 41 -8.68 11.97 -21.08
C ASN A 41 -9.79 12.88 -21.61
N THR A 42 -10.64 13.34 -20.71
CA THR A 42 -11.73 14.27 -21.02
C THR A 42 -11.23 15.71 -21.10
N LYS A 43 -12.00 16.56 -21.80
CA LYS A 43 -11.70 17.99 -21.88
C LYS A 43 -11.84 18.68 -20.53
N HIS A 44 -12.84 18.28 -19.76
CA HIS A 44 -13.19 18.86 -18.46
C HIS A 44 -13.17 17.81 -17.35
N LYS A 45 -13.03 18.25 -16.10
CA LYS A 45 -13.14 17.40 -14.91
C LYS A 45 -14.55 16.82 -14.74
N LEU A 46 -14.72 15.91 -13.78
CA LEU A 46 -15.93 15.08 -13.66
C LEU A 46 -17.18 15.88 -13.26
N PHE A 47 -17.01 16.86 -12.38
CA PHE A 47 -18.10 17.67 -11.80
C PHE A 47 -17.83 19.18 -11.85
N CYS A 48 -16.91 19.63 -12.71
CA CYS A 48 -16.64 21.05 -12.95
C CYS A 48 -16.05 21.28 -14.36
N PRO A 49 -16.02 22.52 -14.87
CA PRO A 49 -15.55 22.82 -16.21
C PRO A 49 -14.03 23.03 -16.32
N CYS A 50 -13.26 22.84 -15.24
CA CYS A 50 -11.80 22.98 -15.27
C CYS A 50 -11.16 21.91 -16.17
N SER A 51 -9.99 22.23 -16.72
CA SER A 51 -9.23 21.30 -17.56
C SER A 51 -8.74 20.09 -16.75
N THR A 52 -8.38 19.00 -17.44
CA THR A 52 -7.80 17.79 -16.82
C THR A 52 -6.26 17.78 -16.90
N GLU A 53 -5.64 18.96 -17.06
CA GLU A 53 -4.19 19.12 -17.18
C GLU A 53 -3.57 19.42 -15.82
N LEU A 54 -2.46 18.76 -15.52
CA LEU A 54 -1.64 19.07 -14.35
C LEU A 54 -0.76 20.28 -14.67
N THR A 55 -0.49 21.11 -13.67
CA THR A 55 0.39 22.27 -13.81
C THR A 55 1.48 22.28 -12.75
N ASP A 56 2.71 22.54 -13.16
CA ASP A 56 3.85 22.76 -12.27
C ASP A 56 4.13 24.26 -12.03
N ASP A 57 3.21 25.14 -12.44
CA ASP A 57 3.28 26.58 -12.18
C ASP A 57 3.21 26.89 -10.67
N GLU A 58 3.56 28.12 -10.31
CA GLU A 58 3.31 28.66 -8.97
C GLU A 58 1.79 28.80 -8.77
N PHE A 59 1.32 28.40 -7.58
CA PHE A 59 -0.09 28.53 -7.24
C PHE A 59 -0.45 29.99 -6.99
N ASP A 60 -1.68 30.37 -7.33
CA ASP A 60 -2.16 31.74 -7.16
C ASP A 60 -2.62 31.99 -5.72
N ASP A 61 -3.29 31.01 -5.12
CA ASP A 61 -3.88 31.10 -3.78
C ASP A 61 -3.69 29.80 -2.99
N GLY A 62 -3.38 29.94 -1.70
CA GLY A 62 -3.26 28.85 -0.74
C GLY A 62 -4.42 28.83 0.24
N ILE A 63 -5.12 27.70 0.36
CA ILE A 63 -6.31 27.55 1.21
C ILE A 63 -6.02 26.58 2.34
N ILE A 64 -6.19 27.01 3.59
CA ILE A 64 -6.02 26.14 4.76
C ILE A 64 -7.40 25.63 5.20
N ARG A 65 -7.55 24.30 5.34
CA ARG A 65 -8.77 23.68 5.86
C ARG A 65 -8.46 22.67 6.96
N ASN A 66 -9.45 22.48 7.82
CA ASN A 66 -9.45 21.46 8.87
C ASN A 66 -10.59 20.48 8.61
N LEU A 67 -10.25 19.23 8.29
CA LEU A 67 -11.27 18.18 8.17
C LEU A 67 -11.69 17.71 9.56
N ARG A 68 -12.96 17.32 9.69
CA ARG A 68 -13.52 16.84 10.96
C ARG A 68 -14.10 15.44 10.79
N PRO A 69 -13.80 14.50 11.70
CA PRO A 69 -14.44 13.20 11.69
C PRO A 69 -15.95 13.38 11.94
N THR A 70 -16.75 12.63 11.20
CA THR A 70 -18.19 12.55 11.40
C THR A 70 -18.53 11.32 12.24
N GLN A 71 -19.47 11.46 13.17
CA GLN A 71 -19.96 10.32 13.95
C GLN A 71 -20.91 9.48 13.09
N SER A 72 -20.82 8.16 13.19
CA SER A 72 -21.86 7.29 12.65
C SER A 72 -23.19 7.54 13.36
N GLU A 73 -24.31 7.12 12.75
CA GLU A 73 -25.65 7.21 13.34
C GLU A 73 -25.75 6.53 14.72
N LEU A 74 -24.85 5.58 15.01
CA LEU A 74 -24.76 4.84 16.27
C LEU A 74 -23.85 5.55 17.31
N GLY A 75 -23.36 6.75 17.03
CA GLY A 75 -22.44 7.50 17.89
C GLY A 75 -21.04 6.88 18.00
N GLN A 76 -20.76 5.83 17.21
CA GLN A 76 -19.45 5.20 17.17
C GLN A 76 -18.59 5.91 16.14
N ILE A 77 -17.41 6.36 16.56
CA ILE A 77 -16.38 6.89 15.67
C ILE A 77 -15.66 5.68 15.06
N ASP A 78 -15.50 5.67 13.74
CA ASP A 78 -14.68 4.67 13.05
C ASP A 78 -13.26 4.68 13.65
N ARG A 79 -12.75 3.50 14.03
CA ARG A 79 -11.40 3.37 14.62
C ARG A 79 -10.31 3.91 13.70
N ALA A 80 -10.46 3.75 12.37
CA ALA A 80 -9.51 4.29 11.40
C ALA A 80 -9.57 5.83 11.38
N ALA A 81 -10.79 6.39 11.38
CA ALA A 81 -11.00 7.83 11.45
C ALA A 81 -10.54 8.44 12.78
N LEU A 82 -10.66 7.70 13.89
CA LEU A 82 -10.12 8.10 15.17
C LEU A 82 -8.58 8.09 15.15
N GLN A 83 -7.96 7.08 14.52
CA GLN A 83 -6.51 6.97 14.44
C GLN A 83 -5.88 8.05 13.54
N GLU A 84 -6.56 8.46 12.47
CA GLU A 84 -6.17 9.62 11.65
C GLU A 84 -6.50 10.95 12.34
N SER A 85 -7.61 11.05 13.08
CA SER A 85 -7.95 12.20 13.92
C SER A 85 -6.93 12.48 15.04
N LEU A 86 -6.09 11.51 15.39
CA LEU A 86 -4.97 11.71 16.32
C LEU A 86 -3.81 12.47 15.66
N ARG A 87 -3.80 12.62 14.33
CA ARG A 87 -2.87 13.46 13.57
C ARG A 87 -3.54 14.80 13.28
N ASP A 88 -2.74 15.86 13.17
CA ASP A 88 -3.26 17.19 12.83
C ASP A 88 -3.94 17.16 11.45
N MET A 89 -5.26 17.34 11.45
CA MET A 89 -6.13 17.30 10.26
C MET A 89 -6.15 18.65 9.51
N THR A 90 -5.03 19.38 9.60
CA THR A 90 -4.82 20.67 8.96
C THR A 90 -4.18 20.45 7.60
N PHE A 91 -4.87 20.88 6.54
CA PHE A 91 -4.43 20.70 5.16
C PHE A 91 -4.30 22.04 4.47
N LYS A 92 -3.24 22.19 3.68
CA LYS A 92 -3.03 23.34 2.81
C LYS A 92 -3.27 22.91 1.36
N TYR A 93 -4.08 23.67 0.65
CA TYR A 93 -4.44 23.41 -0.74
C TYR A 93 -3.94 24.52 -1.66
N GLU A 94 -3.14 24.14 -2.66
CA GLU A 94 -2.68 25.01 -3.74
C GLU A 94 -3.76 25.09 -4.83
N SER A 95 -4.20 26.31 -5.14
CA SER A 95 -5.22 26.62 -6.15
C SER A 95 -4.69 27.56 -7.24
N PHE A 96 -5.30 27.49 -8.42
CA PHE A 96 -4.86 28.17 -9.64
C PHE A 96 -6.05 28.82 -10.34
N ASN A 97 -5.88 30.05 -10.80
CA ASN A 97 -6.91 30.83 -11.49
C ASN A 97 -7.43 30.13 -12.76
N ASP A 98 -6.56 29.39 -13.46
CA ASP A 98 -6.90 28.75 -14.75
C ASP A 98 -7.14 27.23 -14.66
N HIS A 99 -6.67 26.55 -13.60
CA HIS A 99 -6.75 25.08 -13.47
C HIS A 99 -7.72 24.59 -12.38
N THR A 100 -8.23 25.50 -11.54
CA THR A 100 -9.13 25.17 -10.43
C THR A 100 -10.32 26.10 -10.41
N CYS A 101 -11.43 25.67 -9.81
CA CYS A 101 -12.56 26.55 -9.52
C CYS A 101 -13.10 26.29 -8.11
N LEU A 102 -14.20 26.97 -7.78
CA LEU A 102 -14.84 26.88 -6.47
C LEU A 102 -15.36 25.47 -6.14
N VAL A 103 -15.54 24.60 -7.14
CA VAL A 103 -15.93 23.20 -6.91
C VAL A 103 -14.78 22.41 -6.27
N GLU A 104 -13.55 22.57 -6.78
CA GLU A 104 -12.38 21.90 -6.20
C GLU A 104 -12.02 22.46 -4.83
N THR A 105 -12.24 23.75 -4.59
CA THR A 105 -11.98 24.35 -3.28
C THR A 105 -13.08 24.06 -2.25
N ASP A 106 -14.17 23.39 -2.65
CA ASP A 106 -15.37 23.13 -1.81
C ASP A 106 -16.09 24.42 -1.37
N ASP A 107 -16.15 25.41 -2.26
CA ASP A 107 -16.85 26.69 -2.08
C ASP A 107 -18.03 26.88 -3.05
N GLU A 108 -18.27 25.91 -3.94
CA GLU A 108 -19.43 25.84 -4.84
C GLU A 108 -19.95 24.40 -4.95
N PRO A 109 -21.28 24.17 -5.04
CA PRO A 109 -21.82 22.86 -5.33
C PRO A 109 -21.26 22.26 -6.64
N PRO A 110 -21.00 20.95 -6.71
CA PRO A 110 -20.57 20.29 -7.93
C PRO A 110 -21.60 20.48 -9.06
N HIS A 111 -21.10 20.57 -10.28
CA HIS A 111 -21.93 20.66 -11.49
C HIS A 111 -22.49 19.28 -11.86
N ALA A 112 -23.25 19.22 -12.95
CA ALA A 112 -23.75 17.97 -13.48
C ALA A 112 -22.60 17.05 -13.94
N LEU A 113 -22.85 15.74 -13.90
CA LEU A 113 -21.91 14.71 -14.35
C LEU A 113 -21.40 14.98 -15.77
N ASN A 114 -20.09 14.91 -15.95
CA ASN A 114 -19.45 15.03 -17.24
C ASN A 114 -19.88 13.88 -18.19
N ARG A 115 -20.57 14.26 -19.28
CA ARG A 115 -21.09 13.31 -20.28
C ARG A 115 -19.99 12.60 -21.07
N GLU A 116 -18.88 13.28 -21.36
CA GLU A 116 -17.74 12.69 -22.06
C GLU A 116 -17.12 11.55 -21.23
N ALA A 117 -16.98 11.77 -19.91
CA ALA A 117 -16.50 10.74 -18.99
C ALA A 117 -17.44 9.52 -18.97
N LEU A 118 -18.75 9.76 -18.91
CA LEU A 118 -19.76 8.71 -18.93
C LEU A 118 -19.74 7.91 -20.24
N ASP A 119 -19.59 8.56 -21.40
CA ASP A 119 -19.51 7.90 -22.71
C ASP A 119 -18.28 6.99 -22.82
N ILE A 120 -17.14 7.42 -22.26
CA ILE A 120 -15.93 6.58 -22.17
C ILE A 120 -16.20 5.38 -21.26
N CYS A 121 -16.85 5.57 -20.11
CA CYS A 121 -17.23 4.47 -19.21
C CYS A 121 -18.17 3.47 -19.88
N ILE A 122 -19.19 3.92 -20.64
CA ILE A 122 -20.08 3.04 -21.42
C ILE A 122 -19.27 2.21 -22.42
N THR A 123 -18.28 2.83 -23.07
CA THR A 123 -17.41 2.13 -24.03
C THR A 123 -16.56 1.07 -23.33
N ILE A 124 -15.93 1.41 -22.19
CA ILE A 124 -15.15 0.47 -21.38
C ILE A 124 -16.03 -0.71 -20.93
N ALA A 125 -17.21 -0.44 -20.37
CA ALA A 125 -18.16 -1.45 -19.94
C ALA A 125 -18.54 -2.41 -21.08
N SER A 126 -18.83 -1.87 -22.26
CA SER A 126 -19.18 -2.66 -23.45
C SER A 126 -18.04 -3.57 -23.89
N LEU A 127 -16.79 -3.08 -23.84
CA LEU A 127 -15.59 -3.86 -24.18
C LEU A 127 -15.27 -4.96 -23.15
N LEU A 128 -15.71 -4.79 -21.90
CA LEU A 128 -15.55 -5.76 -20.80
C LEU A 128 -16.77 -6.69 -20.63
N ASN A 129 -17.71 -6.69 -21.59
CA ASN A 129 -18.95 -7.47 -21.54
C ASN A 129 -19.82 -7.18 -20.29
N MET A 130 -19.75 -5.95 -19.76
CA MET A 130 -20.48 -5.55 -18.56
C MET A 130 -21.91 -5.11 -18.87
N LYS A 131 -22.76 -5.16 -17.84
CA LYS A 131 -24.11 -4.59 -17.85
C LYS A 131 -24.07 -3.19 -17.25
N MET A 132 -24.45 -2.21 -18.04
CA MET A 132 -24.63 -0.83 -17.58
C MET A 132 -25.78 -0.75 -16.56
N VAL A 133 -25.65 0.14 -15.58
CA VAL A 133 -26.77 0.52 -14.71
C VAL A 133 -27.81 1.31 -15.51
N ASP A 134 -29.08 1.20 -15.13
CA ASP A 134 -30.16 1.98 -15.76
C ASP A 134 -30.07 3.48 -15.40
N GLU A 135 -29.60 3.79 -14.19
CA GLU A 135 -29.43 5.14 -13.67
C GLU A 135 -28.14 5.25 -12.86
N PHE A 136 -27.32 6.26 -13.18
CA PHE A 136 -26.08 6.53 -12.48
C PHE A 136 -26.34 7.44 -11.27
N HIS A 137 -26.05 6.95 -10.07
CA HIS A 137 -26.18 7.71 -8.82
C HIS A 137 -24.79 8.07 -8.28
N THR A 138 -24.54 9.36 -8.09
CA THR A 138 -23.31 9.83 -7.45
C THR A 138 -23.40 9.70 -5.93
N MET A 139 -22.43 9.03 -5.35
CA MET A 139 -22.24 8.75 -3.94
C MET A 139 -21.04 9.53 -3.40
N ARG A 140 -20.92 9.58 -2.07
CA ARG A 140 -19.78 10.19 -1.36
C ARG A 140 -19.07 9.12 -0.55
N LYS A 141 -17.89 8.71 -0.99
CA LYS A 141 -17.00 7.81 -0.24
C LYS A 141 -16.20 8.66 0.74
N GLN A 142 -16.28 8.37 2.03
CA GLN A 142 -15.58 9.16 3.05
C GLN A 142 -14.06 9.04 2.86
N VAL A 143 -13.36 10.17 2.80
CA VAL A 143 -11.90 10.26 2.62
C VAL A 143 -11.39 11.40 3.49
N ILE A 144 -10.63 11.06 4.52
CA ILE A 144 -10.20 12.01 5.57
C ILE A 144 -8.69 12.24 5.60
N ASP A 145 -7.96 11.70 4.63
CA ASP A 145 -6.50 11.89 4.49
C ASP A 145 -6.10 13.28 3.93
N GLY A 146 -7.09 14.15 3.73
CA GLY A 146 -6.92 15.50 3.17
C GLY A 146 -6.85 15.55 1.65
N SER A 147 -6.80 14.42 0.94
CA SER A 147 -6.65 14.42 -0.52
C SER A 147 -7.92 14.88 -1.28
N ASN A 148 -9.06 14.97 -0.60
CA ASN A 148 -10.29 15.58 -1.09
C ASN A 148 -10.72 16.74 -0.16
N THR A 149 -10.89 17.93 -0.73
CA THR A 149 -11.20 19.18 0.02
C THR A 149 -12.48 19.11 0.84
N GLY A 150 -13.48 18.36 0.38
CA GLY A 150 -14.76 18.16 1.08
C GLY A 150 -14.77 17.02 2.10
N GLY A 151 -13.66 16.29 2.28
CA GLY A 151 -13.60 15.11 3.17
C GLY A 151 -14.30 13.86 2.62
N PHE A 152 -14.59 13.84 1.31
CA PHE A 152 -15.13 12.69 0.59
C PHE A 152 -14.74 12.75 -0.88
N GLN A 153 -14.66 11.58 -1.51
CA GLN A 153 -14.52 11.39 -2.94
C GLN A 153 -15.90 11.15 -3.56
N ARG A 154 -16.26 11.87 -4.63
CA ARG A 154 -17.48 11.56 -5.38
C ARG A 154 -17.21 10.37 -6.29
N THR A 155 -18.03 9.33 -6.17
CA THR A 155 -17.92 8.07 -6.89
C THR A 155 -19.30 7.57 -7.29
N GLY A 156 -19.43 6.69 -8.28
CA GLY A 156 -20.70 6.09 -8.64
C GLY A 156 -20.52 4.82 -9.46
N LEU A 157 -21.44 3.87 -9.30
CA LEU A 157 -21.42 2.60 -10.02
C LEU A 157 -21.96 2.81 -11.44
N ALA A 158 -21.14 2.48 -12.45
CA ALA A 158 -21.51 2.62 -13.85
C ALA A 158 -21.91 1.29 -14.49
N ALA A 159 -21.21 0.19 -14.19
CA ALA A 159 -21.53 -1.13 -14.73
C ALA A 159 -21.15 -2.27 -13.78
N THR A 160 -21.74 -3.45 -14.00
CA THR A 160 -21.51 -4.68 -13.22
C THR A 160 -21.50 -5.91 -14.12
N ASP A 161 -21.23 -7.09 -13.56
CA ASP A 161 -21.41 -8.40 -14.22
C ASP A 161 -20.63 -8.56 -15.53
N GLY A 162 -19.41 -8.02 -15.61
CA GLY A 162 -18.52 -8.26 -16.77
C GLY A 162 -17.75 -9.56 -16.67
N TYR A 163 -16.99 -9.86 -17.72
CA TYR A 163 -16.07 -10.98 -17.70
C TYR A 163 -14.96 -10.86 -18.74
N LEU A 164 -13.85 -11.54 -18.45
CA LEU A 164 -12.75 -11.79 -19.39
C LEU A 164 -12.45 -13.29 -19.43
N ASP A 165 -12.25 -13.82 -20.63
CA ASP A 165 -11.85 -15.21 -20.84
C ASP A 165 -10.33 -15.29 -20.97
N THR A 166 -9.68 -16.02 -20.06
CA THR A 166 -8.23 -16.24 -20.06
C THR A 166 -7.89 -17.71 -20.33
N PRO A 167 -6.63 -18.04 -20.68
CA PRO A 167 -6.19 -19.44 -20.77
C PRO A 167 -6.36 -20.25 -19.48
N TYR A 168 -6.50 -19.59 -18.33
CA TYR A 168 -6.67 -20.20 -17.00
C TYR A 168 -8.13 -20.26 -16.55
N GLY A 169 -9.06 -19.84 -17.39
CA GLY A 169 -10.49 -19.77 -17.08
C GLY A 169 -11.03 -18.34 -17.15
N ARG A 170 -12.34 -18.24 -17.02
CA ARG A 170 -13.06 -16.96 -16.98
C ARG A 170 -12.84 -16.26 -15.64
N VAL A 171 -12.67 -14.95 -15.69
CA VAL A 171 -12.61 -14.06 -14.53
C VAL A 171 -13.75 -13.06 -14.64
N ALA A 172 -14.48 -12.84 -13.54
CA ALA A 172 -15.57 -11.87 -13.53
C ALA A 172 -15.01 -10.46 -13.28
N ILE A 173 -15.60 -9.48 -13.95
CA ILE A 173 -15.37 -8.06 -13.67
C ILE A 173 -16.57 -7.62 -12.83
N GLU A 174 -16.37 -7.48 -11.53
CA GLU A 174 -17.45 -7.25 -10.56
C GLU A 174 -18.10 -5.88 -10.78
N SER A 175 -17.28 -4.83 -10.86
CA SER A 175 -17.77 -3.47 -10.99
C SER A 175 -16.89 -2.58 -11.85
N LEU A 176 -17.53 -1.59 -12.46
CA LEU A 176 -16.91 -0.42 -13.07
C LEU A 176 -17.51 0.81 -12.38
N GLY A 177 -16.68 1.52 -11.62
CA GLY A 177 -16.98 2.81 -11.03
C GLY A 177 -16.51 3.98 -11.90
N LEU A 178 -17.19 5.12 -11.78
CA LEU A 178 -16.74 6.41 -12.28
C LEU A 178 -16.64 7.39 -11.11
N GLU A 179 -15.43 7.90 -10.86
CA GLU A 179 -15.13 8.70 -9.69
C GLU A 179 -14.14 9.84 -9.97
N GLU A 180 -13.98 10.74 -9.00
CA GLU A 180 -12.98 11.80 -9.02
C GLU A 180 -11.62 11.27 -8.59
N ASP A 181 -10.55 11.60 -9.31
CA ASP A 181 -9.21 11.43 -8.78
C ASP A 181 -8.93 12.45 -7.66
N ALA A 182 -8.02 12.08 -6.76
CA ALA A 182 -7.70 12.88 -5.58
C ALA A 182 -6.66 13.97 -5.88
N ALA A 183 -6.56 14.99 -5.01
CA ALA A 183 -5.50 16.00 -5.08
C ALA A 183 -4.11 15.33 -5.00
N ARG A 184 -3.08 15.96 -5.58
CA ARG A 184 -1.70 15.43 -5.49
C ARG A 184 -0.99 16.00 -4.26
N ARG A 185 -0.40 15.13 -3.45
CA ARG A 185 0.43 15.55 -2.30
C ARG A 185 1.72 16.16 -2.81
N ILE A 186 2.06 17.35 -2.32
CA ILE A 186 3.26 18.11 -2.70
C ILE A 186 4.33 17.94 -1.62
N ASP A 187 3.98 18.27 -0.39
CA ASP A 187 4.87 18.18 0.76
C ASP A 187 4.10 17.85 2.03
N SER A 188 4.82 17.54 3.09
CA SER A 188 4.27 17.44 4.44
C SER A 188 5.31 17.80 5.46
N ASP A 189 4.99 18.80 6.27
CA ASP A 189 5.75 19.17 7.45
C ASP A 189 4.98 18.77 8.72
N ASP A 190 5.51 19.18 9.88
CA ASP A 190 4.91 18.89 11.18
C ASP A 190 3.60 19.68 11.43
N GLU A 191 3.30 20.71 10.63
CA GLU A 191 2.13 21.59 10.80
C GLU A 191 0.97 21.28 9.83
N PHE A 192 1.27 20.92 8.58
CA PHE A 192 0.27 20.62 7.55
C PHE A 192 0.74 19.62 6.50
N THR A 193 -0.21 18.92 5.90
CA THR A 193 0.00 18.23 4.61
C THR A 193 -0.46 19.14 3.47
N GLU A 194 0.41 19.35 2.49
CA GLU A 194 0.14 20.22 1.34
C GLU A 194 -0.29 19.42 0.11
N PHE A 195 -1.38 19.85 -0.51
CA PHE A 195 -2.01 19.23 -1.67
C PHE A 195 -2.22 20.23 -2.79
N ARG A 196 -2.04 19.80 -4.05
CA ARG A 196 -2.38 20.58 -5.24
C ARG A 196 -3.68 20.11 -5.87
N LEU A 197 -4.57 21.06 -6.16
CA LEU A 197 -5.94 20.81 -6.62
C LEU A 197 -6.07 20.59 -8.14
N ASP A 198 -4.99 20.74 -8.91
CA ASP A 198 -4.97 20.53 -10.36
C ASP A 198 -5.45 19.11 -10.75
N ARG A 199 -5.08 18.09 -9.98
CA ARG A 199 -5.52 16.70 -10.17
C ARG A 199 -6.92 16.39 -9.63
N LEU A 200 -7.35 17.09 -8.58
CA LEU A 200 -8.62 16.82 -7.91
C LEU A 200 -9.77 16.97 -8.91
N GLY A 201 -10.59 15.93 -9.06
CA GLY A 201 -11.76 15.95 -9.95
C GLY A 201 -11.52 15.45 -11.37
N ILE A 202 -10.29 15.08 -11.75
CA ILE A 202 -10.05 14.38 -13.02
C ILE A 202 -10.88 13.08 -13.03
N PRO A 203 -11.64 12.77 -14.10
CA PRO A 203 -12.45 11.56 -14.12
C PRO A 203 -11.59 10.30 -14.09
N LEU A 204 -11.99 9.35 -13.26
CA LEU A 204 -11.27 8.12 -12.99
C LEU A 204 -12.24 6.94 -13.14
N ALA A 205 -11.88 5.97 -13.98
CA ALA A 205 -12.58 4.70 -14.05
C ALA A 205 -11.93 3.71 -13.07
N GLU A 206 -12.72 3.13 -12.17
CA GLU A 206 -12.30 2.07 -11.26
C GLU A 206 -12.86 0.74 -11.76
N ILE A 207 -12.01 -0.23 -12.10
CA ILE A 207 -12.40 -1.57 -12.54
C ILE A 207 -11.97 -2.57 -11.47
N THR A 208 -12.90 -3.37 -10.97
CA THR A 208 -12.63 -4.43 -9.99
C THR A 208 -12.93 -5.81 -10.58
N THR A 209 -12.09 -6.78 -10.25
CA THR A 209 -12.33 -8.19 -10.58
C THR A 209 -12.80 -8.96 -9.36
N ASP A 210 -13.44 -10.10 -9.59
CA ASP A 210 -13.72 -11.03 -8.51
C ASP A 210 -12.43 -11.69 -7.98
N PRO A 211 -12.44 -12.22 -6.74
CA PRO A 211 -11.26 -12.82 -6.14
C PRO A 211 -10.97 -14.26 -6.64
N SER A 212 -11.47 -14.64 -7.82
CA SER A 212 -11.43 -16.03 -8.33
C SER A 212 -10.20 -16.37 -9.18
N MET A 213 -9.16 -15.54 -9.19
CA MET A 213 -7.94 -15.85 -9.93
C MET A 213 -7.05 -16.78 -9.08
N HIS A 214 -6.70 -17.94 -9.64
CA HIS A 214 -6.03 -19.03 -8.90
C HIS A 214 -4.63 -19.35 -9.43
N HIS A 215 -4.15 -18.66 -10.46
CA HIS A 215 -2.83 -18.88 -11.04
C HIS A 215 -2.07 -17.56 -11.25
N PRO A 216 -0.80 -17.40 -10.80
CA PRO A 216 -0.08 -16.12 -10.90
C PRO A 216 0.01 -15.53 -12.31
N GLU A 217 0.10 -16.36 -13.36
CA GLU A 217 0.09 -15.84 -14.74
C GLU A 217 -1.30 -15.33 -15.18
N GLN A 218 -2.38 -15.79 -14.54
CA GLN A 218 -3.74 -15.33 -14.85
C GLN A 218 -3.92 -13.86 -14.48
N ILE A 219 -3.37 -13.41 -13.34
CA ILE A 219 -3.51 -12.00 -12.91
C ILE A 219 -2.84 -11.05 -13.91
N LYS A 220 -1.67 -11.46 -14.43
CA LYS A 220 -0.95 -10.71 -15.45
C LYS A 220 -1.75 -10.64 -16.75
N GLU A 221 -2.34 -11.76 -17.17
CA GLU A 221 -3.16 -11.81 -18.38
C GLU A 221 -4.38 -10.89 -18.25
N VAL A 222 -5.09 -10.95 -17.13
CA VAL A 222 -6.25 -10.07 -16.85
C VAL A 222 -5.83 -8.60 -16.84
N ALA A 223 -4.77 -8.25 -16.11
CA ALA A 223 -4.24 -6.88 -16.08
C ALA A 223 -3.86 -6.39 -17.48
N TYR A 224 -3.22 -7.25 -18.28
CA TYR A 224 -2.86 -6.94 -19.66
C TYR A 224 -4.10 -6.69 -20.52
N MET A 225 -5.10 -7.58 -20.47
CA MET A 225 -6.34 -7.47 -21.24
C MET A 225 -7.12 -6.21 -20.87
N ILE A 226 -7.30 -5.90 -19.58
CA ILE A 226 -7.94 -4.66 -19.14
C ILE A 226 -7.14 -3.45 -19.65
N GLY A 227 -5.81 -3.49 -19.55
CA GLY A 227 -4.95 -2.46 -20.10
C GLY A 227 -5.11 -2.25 -21.62
N GLN A 228 -5.35 -3.31 -22.41
CA GLN A 228 -5.66 -3.19 -23.85
C GLN A 228 -7.03 -2.57 -24.09
N VAL A 229 -8.04 -2.94 -23.30
CA VAL A 229 -9.37 -2.33 -23.35
C VAL A 229 -9.27 -0.83 -23.08
N LEU A 230 -8.63 -0.45 -21.98
CA LEU A 230 -8.43 0.96 -21.61
C LEU A 230 -7.70 1.72 -22.73
N ARG A 231 -6.61 1.16 -23.30
CA ARG A 231 -5.88 1.76 -24.43
C ARG A 231 -6.69 1.91 -25.71
N SER A 232 -7.77 1.15 -25.86
CA SER A 232 -8.71 1.24 -26.98
C SER A 232 -9.74 2.35 -26.81
N THR A 233 -9.69 3.10 -25.70
CA THR A 233 -10.58 4.21 -25.37
C THR A 233 -9.80 5.51 -25.11
N ASN A 234 -10.51 6.62 -24.87
CA ASN A 234 -9.89 7.93 -24.63
C ASN A 234 -9.44 8.10 -23.16
N VAL A 235 -8.37 7.39 -22.79
CA VAL A 235 -7.75 7.45 -21.46
C VAL A 235 -6.46 8.25 -21.47
N LYS A 236 -6.08 8.83 -20.33
CA LYS A 236 -4.79 9.50 -20.18
C LYS A 236 -3.65 8.48 -20.29
N ARG A 237 -2.51 8.94 -20.78
CA ARG A 237 -1.30 8.13 -20.99
C ARG A 237 -0.13 8.83 -20.33
N GLY A 238 0.76 8.05 -19.73
CA GLY A 238 1.93 8.56 -19.04
C GLY A 238 2.01 8.04 -17.61
N ILE A 239 3.07 8.46 -16.91
CA ILE A 239 3.33 8.04 -15.54
C ILE A 239 2.21 8.58 -14.62
N GLY A 240 1.73 7.74 -13.70
CA GLY A 240 0.70 8.13 -12.72
C GLY A 240 -0.73 8.20 -13.26
N THR A 241 -0.96 7.85 -14.53
CA THR A 241 -2.32 7.86 -15.13
C THR A 241 -3.11 6.58 -14.88
N ILE A 242 -2.42 5.50 -14.48
CA ILE A 242 -2.99 4.21 -14.13
C ILE A 242 -2.43 3.74 -12.78
N ARG A 243 -3.31 3.20 -11.93
CA ARG A 243 -2.96 2.53 -10.67
C ARG A 243 -3.54 1.12 -10.71
N GLN A 244 -2.78 0.16 -10.20
CA GLN A 244 -3.15 -1.25 -10.21
C GLN A 244 -2.79 -1.82 -8.85
N ASP A 245 -3.81 -2.27 -8.14
CA ASP A 245 -3.70 -2.82 -6.80
C ASP A 245 -4.10 -4.30 -6.85
N VAL A 246 -3.26 -5.15 -6.26
CA VAL A 246 -3.38 -6.61 -6.33
C VAL A 246 -3.76 -7.13 -4.96
N ASN A 247 -4.91 -7.81 -4.89
CA ASN A 247 -5.39 -8.46 -3.69
C ASN A 247 -4.98 -9.94 -3.71
N ILE A 248 -4.32 -10.44 -2.66
CA ILE A 248 -3.83 -11.83 -2.59
C ILE A 248 -4.24 -12.45 -1.26
N SER A 249 -4.68 -13.71 -1.30
CA SER A 249 -4.92 -14.52 -0.09
C SER A 249 -4.65 -15.99 -0.34
N ILE A 250 -4.40 -16.73 0.74
CA ILE A 250 -4.31 -18.21 0.77
C ILE A 250 -5.12 -18.74 1.95
N THR A 251 -5.49 -20.03 1.92
CA THR A 251 -6.34 -20.66 2.96
C THR A 251 -5.80 -20.51 4.39
N ARG A 252 -4.47 -20.67 4.57
CA ARG A 252 -3.81 -20.54 5.90
C ARG A 252 -3.41 -19.09 6.24
N GLY A 253 -3.78 -18.12 5.40
CA GLY A 253 -3.30 -16.75 5.44
C GLY A 253 -4.42 -15.73 5.62
N ALA A 254 -4.24 -14.57 5.01
CA ALA A 254 -5.17 -13.44 5.08
C ALA A 254 -5.23 -12.71 3.73
N ARG A 255 -6.28 -11.92 3.52
CA ARG A 255 -6.34 -10.98 2.39
C ARG A 255 -5.33 -9.86 2.62
N VAL A 256 -4.42 -9.70 1.67
CA VAL A 256 -3.40 -8.65 1.65
C VAL A 256 -3.50 -7.91 0.34
N GLU A 257 -3.60 -6.59 0.43
CA GLU A 257 -3.62 -5.68 -0.70
C GLU A 257 -2.21 -5.14 -0.95
N ILE A 258 -1.72 -5.31 -2.18
CA ILE A 258 -0.44 -4.79 -2.64
C ILE A 258 -0.73 -3.65 -3.60
N LYS A 259 -0.44 -2.43 -3.13
CA LYS A 259 -0.71 -1.21 -3.89
C LYS A 259 0.38 -0.86 -4.88
N GLY A 260 0.01 -0.27 -6.02
CA GLY A 260 0.93 0.36 -6.96
C GLY A 260 1.77 -0.61 -7.77
N VAL A 261 1.20 -1.72 -8.23
CA VAL A 261 1.88 -2.70 -9.08
C VAL A 261 1.94 -2.20 -10.53
N GLN A 262 2.97 -1.40 -10.83
CA GLN A 262 3.12 -0.74 -12.13
C GLN A 262 3.57 -1.69 -13.27
N ASP A 263 4.44 -2.65 -12.96
CA ASP A 263 4.99 -3.57 -13.94
C ASP A 263 4.22 -4.89 -13.97
N LEU A 264 3.51 -5.13 -15.07
CA LEU A 264 2.72 -6.34 -15.29
C LEU A 264 3.60 -7.60 -15.34
N ASP A 265 4.86 -7.49 -15.80
CA ASP A 265 5.76 -8.64 -15.86
C ASP A 265 6.21 -9.10 -14.47
N LEU A 266 6.16 -8.22 -13.47
CA LEU A 266 6.49 -8.53 -12.07
C LEU A 266 5.31 -9.07 -11.26
N MET A 267 4.07 -8.94 -11.74
CA MET A 267 2.87 -9.38 -11.02
C MET A 267 2.95 -10.86 -10.58
N PRO A 268 3.35 -11.83 -11.42
CA PRO A 268 3.45 -13.22 -10.98
C PRO A 268 4.47 -13.40 -9.85
N GLU A 269 5.63 -12.72 -9.94
CA GLU A 269 6.67 -12.82 -8.90
C GLU A 269 6.21 -12.20 -7.57
N ILE A 270 5.48 -11.08 -7.62
CA ILE A 270 4.88 -10.45 -6.44
C ILE A 270 3.92 -11.44 -5.75
N VAL A 271 3.07 -12.12 -6.52
CA VAL A 271 2.16 -13.15 -6.01
C VAL A 271 2.94 -14.29 -5.35
N GLU A 272 3.94 -14.85 -6.05
CA GLU A 272 4.75 -15.95 -5.53
C GLU A 272 5.43 -15.59 -4.18
N ARG A 273 5.97 -14.37 -4.09
CA ARG A 273 6.61 -13.85 -2.89
C ARG A 273 5.61 -13.60 -1.77
N GLU A 274 4.41 -13.09 -2.06
CA GLU A 274 3.38 -12.88 -1.04
C GLU A 274 2.87 -14.21 -0.49
N VAL A 275 2.63 -15.20 -1.35
CA VAL A 275 2.27 -16.56 -0.92
C VAL A 275 3.37 -17.16 -0.02
N GLN A 276 4.64 -16.96 -0.38
CA GLN A 276 5.76 -17.40 0.47
C GLN A 276 5.72 -16.74 1.84
N ARG A 277 5.46 -15.43 1.90
CA ARG A 277 5.36 -14.66 3.14
C ARG A 277 4.26 -15.19 4.04
N GLN A 278 3.06 -15.38 3.49
CA GLN A 278 1.91 -15.86 4.27
C GLN A 278 2.13 -17.27 4.79
N LEU A 279 2.73 -18.17 4.00
CA LEU A 279 3.09 -19.51 4.46
C LEU A 279 4.12 -19.48 5.59
N ALA A 280 5.19 -18.70 5.44
CA ALA A 280 6.22 -18.58 6.48
C ALA A 280 5.67 -18.00 7.78
N LEU A 281 4.79 -17.00 7.70
CA LEU A 281 4.10 -16.42 8.85
C LEU A 281 3.10 -17.40 9.48
N ALA A 282 2.39 -18.20 8.68
CA ALA A 282 1.51 -19.25 9.19
C ALA A 282 2.30 -20.31 9.97
N ASP A 283 3.48 -20.71 9.48
CA ASP A 283 4.34 -21.64 10.19
C ASP A 283 4.92 -21.05 11.48
N ILE A 284 5.23 -19.75 11.50
CA ILE A 284 5.63 -19.03 12.73
C ILE A 284 4.46 -19.02 13.72
N LYS A 285 3.24 -18.71 13.26
CA LYS A 285 2.03 -18.72 14.09
C LYS A 285 1.81 -20.09 14.73
N ASP A 286 1.92 -21.17 13.96
CA ASP A 286 1.68 -22.52 14.45
C ASP A 286 2.74 -22.92 15.51
N GLU A 287 3.99 -22.50 15.33
CA GLU A 287 5.06 -22.70 16.32
C GLU A 287 4.86 -21.85 17.57
N LEU A 288 4.40 -20.60 17.45
CA LEU A 288 4.05 -19.74 18.59
C LEU A 288 2.91 -20.34 19.42
N ILE A 289 1.86 -20.85 18.77
CA ILE A 289 0.74 -21.54 19.44
C ILE A 289 1.27 -22.77 20.19
N LYS A 290 2.11 -23.59 19.53
CA LYS A 290 2.71 -24.78 20.14
C LYS A 290 3.57 -24.45 21.38
N ARG A 291 4.23 -23.29 21.39
CA ARG A 291 5.04 -22.81 22.51
C ARG A 291 4.22 -22.13 23.62
N ASN A 292 2.90 -21.98 23.45
CA ASN A 292 2.06 -21.13 24.30
C ASN A 292 2.67 -19.73 24.46
N ALA A 293 3.16 -19.17 23.35
CA ALA A 293 3.82 -17.87 23.33
C ALA A 293 2.88 -16.75 23.76
N SER A 294 3.43 -15.70 24.38
CA SER A 294 2.68 -14.54 24.84
C SER A 294 3.50 -13.26 24.70
N VAL A 295 2.82 -12.13 24.53
CA VAL A 295 3.43 -10.80 24.52
C VAL A 295 3.15 -10.15 25.87
N GLU A 296 4.19 -9.64 26.53
CA GLU A 296 4.00 -8.86 27.76
C GLU A 296 3.82 -7.38 27.42
N ASP A 297 2.78 -6.75 27.96
CA ASP A 297 2.51 -5.32 27.72
C ASP A 297 3.44 -4.40 28.53
N THR A 298 4.26 -4.97 29.43
CA THR A 298 5.20 -4.22 30.26
C THR A 298 6.39 -3.77 29.41
N ILE A 299 6.57 -2.46 29.34
CA ILE A 299 7.76 -1.84 28.75
C ILE A 299 8.82 -1.67 29.84
N TYR A 300 10.03 -2.12 29.55
CA TYR A 300 11.17 -2.06 30.46
C TYR A 300 12.16 -0.99 30.04
N ASP A 301 12.73 -0.31 31.03
CA ASP A 301 13.83 0.61 30.84
C ASP A 301 15.16 -0.15 30.79
N LEU A 302 15.95 0.08 29.73
CA LEU A 302 17.23 -0.58 29.49
C LEU A 302 18.41 0.40 29.49
N ASP A 303 18.21 1.65 29.91
CA ASP A 303 19.23 2.69 29.87
C ASP A 303 20.47 2.33 30.69
N GLU A 304 20.27 1.82 31.92
CA GLU A 304 21.39 1.39 32.78
C GLU A 304 22.09 0.13 32.25
N VAL A 305 21.39 -0.72 31.47
CA VAL A 305 21.99 -1.94 30.88
C VAL A 305 22.95 -1.57 29.74
N PHE A 306 22.61 -0.54 28.95
CA PHE A 306 23.38 -0.12 27.77
C PHE A 306 24.17 1.18 27.98
N LYS A 307 24.37 1.61 29.23
CA LYS A 307 25.04 2.88 29.58
C LYS A 307 26.42 3.06 28.97
N ASP A 308 27.21 2.00 28.96
CA ASP A 308 28.57 1.97 28.43
C ASP A 308 28.66 1.25 27.08
N THR A 309 27.55 1.21 26.34
CA THR A 309 27.47 0.46 25.07
C THR A 309 28.42 1.00 24.00
N SER A 310 29.01 0.09 23.24
CA SER A 310 29.81 0.46 22.06
C SER A 310 28.95 0.72 20.81
N SER A 311 27.64 0.48 20.89
CA SER A 311 26.71 0.75 19.80
C SER A 311 26.41 2.23 19.69
N LYS A 312 26.87 2.85 18.60
CA LYS A 312 26.62 4.27 18.33
C LYS A 312 25.13 4.63 18.31
N ILE A 313 24.29 3.70 17.88
CA ILE A 313 22.84 3.93 17.71
C ILE A 313 22.17 4.00 19.09
N LEU A 314 22.49 3.05 19.98
CA LEU A 314 21.97 3.04 21.34
C LEU A 314 22.53 4.21 22.15
N SER A 315 23.84 4.47 22.07
CA SER A 315 24.50 5.54 22.83
C SER A 315 24.02 6.95 22.48
N SER A 316 23.42 7.14 21.29
CA SER A 316 22.91 8.43 20.83
C SER A 316 21.43 8.67 21.13
N ALA A 317 20.69 7.64 21.55
CA ALA A 317 19.27 7.76 21.84
C ALA A 317 19.03 8.39 23.22
N ALA A 318 17.93 9.11 23.39
CA ALA A 318 17.56 9.68 24.68
C ALA A 318 17.12 8.60 25.67
N CYS A 319 16.40 7.58 25.19
CA CYS A 319 16.01 6.42 25.99
C CYS A 319 16.09 5.12 25.18
N ILE A 320 16.28 4.02 25.90
CA ILE A 320 16.34 2.66 25.38
C ILE A 320 15.31 1.84 26.15
N LYS A 321 14.28 1.39 25.44
CA LYS A 321 13.19 0.59 26.00
C LYS A 321 13.18 -0.81 25.41
N GLY A 322 12.66 -1.77 26.18
CA GLY A 322 12.52 -3.16 25.74
C GLY A 322 11.17 -3.76 26.09
N ILE A 323 10.73 -4.73 25.29
CA ILE A 323 9.52 -5.51 25.51
C ILE A 323 9.82 -7.01 25.37
N ILE A 324 9.23 -7.82 26.24
CA ILE A 324 9.47 -9.27 26.30
C ILE A 324 8.43 -10.00 25.46
N LEU A 325 8.93 -10.85 24.56
CA LEU A 325 8.12 -11.74 23.71
C LEU A 325 8.38 -13.20 24.13
N ARG A 326 7.50 -13.76 24.95
CA ARG A 326 7.65 -15.11 25.49
C ARG A 326 7.46 -16.16 24.41
N GLY A 327 8.41 -17.08 24.25
CA GLY A 327 8.35 -18.15 23.23
C GLY A 327 8.76 -17.73 21.80
N PHE A 328 9.21 -16.50 21.58
CA PHE A 328 9.55 -15.96 20.24
C PHE A 328 11.00 -16.21 19.79
N ASP A 329 11.87 -16.77 20.63
CA ASP A 329 13.29 -16.99 20.29
C ASP A 329 13.45 -17.80 19.00
N GLY A 330 14.33 -17.30 18.12
CA GLY A 330 14.64 -17.87 16.81
C GLY A 330 13.54 -17.69 15.75
N LEU A 331 12.37 -17.13 16.09
CA LEU A 331 11.26 -16.91 15.16
C LEU A 331 11.29 -15.51 14.54
N ILE A 332 11.80 -14.51 15.27
CA ILE A 332 11.88 -13.12 14.80
C ILE A 332 12.93 -13.00 13.68
N GLY A 333 14.04 -13.71 13.82
CA GLY A 333 15.11 -13.80 12.82
C GLY A 333 14.78 -14.68 11.61
N LYS A 334 13.66 -15.42 11.63
CA LYS A 334 13.29 -16.34 10.54
C LYS A 334 12.96 -15.56 9.27
N GLU A 335 13.57 -15.97 8.15
CA GLU A 335 13.31 -15.41 6.83
C GLU A 335 11.90 -15.80 6.35
N ILE A 336 11.10 -14.80 5.98
CA ILE A 336 9.71 -14.99 5.50
C ILE A 336 9.59 -14.73 3.99
N GLN A 337 10.47 -13.92 3.44
CA GLN A 337 10.63 -13.64 2.01
C GLN A 337 12.12 -13.41 1.73
N PRO A 338 12.60 -13.57 0.48
CA PRO A 338 13.99 -13.31 0.14
C PRO A 338 14.45 -11.93 0.65
N GLY A 339 15.36 -11.92 1.61
CA GLY A 339 15.91 -10.71 2.23
C GLY A 339 15.01 -10.01 3.26
N ARG A 340 13.87 -10.58 3.67
CA ARG A 340 13.01 -10.06 4.74
C ARG A 340 12.72 -11.14 5.79
N ARG A 341 12.79 -10.75 7.05
CA ARG A 341 12.54 -11.62 8.22
C ARG A 341 11.22 -11.23 8.90
N PHE A 342 10.76 -12.05 9.84
CA PHE A 342 9.62 -11.68 10.68
C PHE A 342 9.87 -10.37 11.45
N GLY A 343 11.09 -10.16 11.98
CA GLY A 343 11.51 -8.91 12.59
C GLY A 343 11.45 -7.69 11.64
N THR A 344 11.62 -7.91 10.34
CA THR A 344 11.43 -6.84 9.34
C THR A 344 9.98 -6.35 9.29
N GLU A 345 8.99 -7.23 9.50
CA GLU A 345 7.58 -6.83 9.58
C GLU A 345 7.31 -6.03 10.85
N LEU A 346 7.81 -6.50 12.01
CA LEU A 346 7.69 -5.78 13.27
C LEU A 346 8.29 -4.37 13.18
N SER A 347 9.46 -4.26 12.52
CA SER A 347 10.11 -2.97 12.27
C SER A 347 9.26 -2.06 11.37
N SER A 348 8.58 -2.60 10.35
CA SER A 348 7.67 -1.82 9.52
C SER A 348 6.45 -1.28 10.29
N TYR A 349 5.94 -2.02 11.27
CA TYR A 349 4.90 -1.52 12.18
C TYR A 349 5.43 -0.43 13.11
N ALA A 350 6.60 -0.65 13.71
CA ALA A 350 7.23 0.31 14.60
C ALA A 350 7.51 1.66 13.90
N LYS A 351 8.05 1.62 12.67
CA LYS A 351 8.34 2.82 11.86
C LYS A 351 7.12 3.71 11.60
N LYS A 352 5.91 3.14 11.54
CA LYS A 352 4.68 3.93 11.37
C LYS A 352 4.34 4.76 12.61
N MET A 353 4.90 4.42 13.76
CA MET A 353 4.72 5.12 15.04
C MET A 353 5.86 6.14 15.30
N GLY A 354 6.73 6.40 14.32
CA GLY A 354 7.77 7.43 14.42
C GLY A 354 9.18 6.91 14.70
N VAL A 355 9.34 5.65 15.10
CA VAL A 355 10.69 5.14 15.46
C VAL A 355 11.51 4.74 14.23
N SER A 356 12.81 5.04 14.23
CA SER A 356 13.72 4.74 13.11
C SER A 356 13.87 3.24 12.80
N GLY A 357 13.67 2.38 13.81
CA GLY A 357 13.80 0.94 13.71
C GLY A 357 13.66 0.25 15.06
N LEU A 358 13.96 -1.04 15.08
CA LEU A 358 14.04 -1.84 16.31
C LEU A 358 15.24 -2.77 16.20
N PHE A 359 15.71 -3.25 17.35
CA PHE A 359 16.63 -4.38 17.46
C PHE A 359 15.90 -5.57 18.06
N HIS A 360 16.36 -6.78 17.78
CA HIS A 360 15.81 -7.98 18.43
C HIS A 360 16.86 -9.03 18.78
N THR A 361 16.57 -9.88 19.75
CA THR A 361 17.56 -10.87 20.24
C THR A 361 18.07 -11.82 19.16
N ASP A 362 17.27 -12.22 18.18
CA ASP A 362 17.70 -13.16 17.12
C ASP A 362 18.75 -12.58 16.14
N GLU A 363 18.95 -11.27 16.13
CA GLU A 363 20.01 -10.63 15.31
C GLU A 363 21.20 -10.15 16.14
N LEU A 364 21.16 -10.34 17.46
CA LEU A 364 22.24 -9.96 18.38
C LEU A 364 23.05 -11.21 18.81
N PRO A 365 24.37 -11.09 19.02
CA PRO A 365 25.18 -9.86 19.05
C PRO A 365 25.52 -9.31 17.66
N ALA A 366 25.24 -8.02 17.44
CA ALA A 366 25.53 -7.26 16.22
C ALA A 366 25.43 -5.75 16.48
N TYR A 367 25.67 -4.91 15.48
CA TYR A 367 25.47 -3.45 15.55
C TYR A 367 26.26 -2.72 16.64
N GLY A 368 27.41 -3.29 17.04
CA GLY A 368 28.23 -2.76 18.13
C GLY A 368 27.71 -3.11 19.53
N ILE A 369 26.73 -4.01 19.64
CA ILE A 369 26.26 -4.58 20.90
C ILE A 369 27.03 -5.90 21.12
N GLN A 370 27.75 -5.97 22.23
CA GLN A 370 28.59 -7.10 22.61
C GLN A 370 27.77 -8.21 23.29
N GLU A 371 28.33 -9.42 23.33
CA GLU A 371 27.63 -10.59 23.88
C GLU A 371 27.40 -10.48 25.40
N ASP A 372 28.30 -9.83 26.13
CA ASP A 372 28.17 -9.48 27.54
C ASP A 372 27.01 -8.50 27.80
N GLU A 373 26.79 -7.51 26.92
CA GLU A 373 25.63 -6.60 27.01
C GLU A 373 24.31 -7.36 26.78
N VAL A 374 24.28 -8.26 25.79
CA VAL A 374 23.10 -9.11 25.54
C VAL A 374 22.81 -9.99 26.75
N ASN A 375 23.83 -10.60 27.36
CA ASN A 375 23.66 -11.44 28.54
C ASN A 375 23.18 -10.63 29.76
N ALA A 376 23.74 -9.44 29.99
CA ALA A 376 23.31 -8.53 31.05
C ALA A 376 21.84 -8.13 30.89
N MET A 377 21.41 -7.81 29.67
CA MET A 377 20.00 -7.52 29.36
C MET A 377 19.09 -8.72 29.67
N LYS A 378 19.48 -9.93 29.23
CA LYS A 378 18.69 -11.15 29.47
C LYS A 378 18.55 -11.45 30.97
N GLU A 379 19.60 -11.23 31.74
CA GLU A 379 19.59 -11.40 33.19
C GLU A 379 18.72 -10.34 33.89
N PHE A 380 18.84 -9.07 33.50
CA PHE A 380 18.04 -7.96 34.01
C PHE A 380 16.54 -8.19 33.80
N LEU A 381 16.15 -8.59 32.59
CA LEU A 381 14.76 -8.87 32.22
C LEU A 381 14.26 -10.25 32.66
N LYS A 382 15.12 -11.09 33.24
CA LYS A 382 14.80 -12.45 33.73
C LYS A 382 14.09 -13.28 32.66
N ILE A 383 14.61 -13.27 31.44
CA ILE A 383 13.99 -14.01 30.33
C ILE A 383 14.44 -15.47 30.27
N GLY A 384 13.57 -16.35 29.79
CA GLY A 384 13.88 -17.75 29.55
C GLY A 384 14.62 -17.96 28.22
N PRO A 385 15.16 -19.18 27.98
CA PRO A 385 15.92 -19.50 26.77
C PRO A 385 15.06 -19.55 25.48
N GLN A 386 13.74 -19.51 25.60
CA GLN A 386 12.81 -19.51 24.46
C GLN A 386 12.19 -18.12 24.22
N ASP A 387 12.56 -17.13 25.02
CA ASP A 387 11.99 -15.79 24.97
C ASP A 387 12.88 -14.87 24.15
N ALA A 388 12.26 -13.93 23.46
CA ALA A 388 12.95 -12.90 22.70
C ALA A 388 12.66 -11.52 23.30
N ILE A 389 13.53 -10.56 22.99
CA ILE A 389 13.35 -9.16 23.37
C ILE A 389 13.37 -8.31 22.11
N ILE A 390 12.44 -7.37 22.01
CA ILE A 390 12.50 -6.26 21.07
C ILE A 390 13.03 -5.04 21.84
N ILE A 391 13.99 -4.34 21.25
CA ILE A 391 14.61 -3.14 21.81
C ILE A 391 14.34 -1.98 20.86
N VAL A 392 13.93 -0.84 21.42
CA VAL A 392 13.73 0.40 20.67
C VAL A 392 14.58 1.48 21.35
N ALA A 393 15.35 2.20 20.55
CA ALA A 393 16.15 3.32 20.99
C ALA A 393 15.67 4.57 20.26
N HIS A 394 15.06 5.50 21.00
CA HIS A 394 14.44 6.69 20.45
C HIS A 394 14.38 7.83 21.48
N ASP A 395 13.98 9.01 21.04
CA ASP A 395 13.57 10.10 21.92
C ASP A 395 12.32 9.69 22.74
N GLU A 396 12.14 10.28 23.94
CA GLU A 396 11.10 9.88 24.91
C GLU A 396 9.65 10.14 24.46
N ASP A 397 9.47 11.04 23.48
CA ASP A 397 8.16 11.52 22.98
C ASP A 397 7.62 10.72 21.78
#